data_AF-A0A2P6VH22-F1
#
_entry.id   AF-A0A2P6VH22-F1
#
_cell.length_a   1.000
_cell.length_b   1.000
_cell.length_c   1.000
_cell.angle_alpha   90.00
_cell.angle_beta   90.00
_cell.angle_gamma   90.00
#
_symmetry.space_group_name_H-M   'P 1'
#
loop_
_entity.id
_entity.type
_entity.pdbx_description
1 polymer ?
#
loop_
_entity_poly.entity_id
_entity_poly.type
_entity_poly.pdbx_seq_one_letter_code
_entity_poly.pdbx_strand_id
1 'polypeptide(L)' 'MGFVSNVLVQGIISFVIIGSLKRAGVVRVEPRAIENPGLRTVFEQGVSFGESVALAGERIVSEFKKA' A
#
# COMPACT_ATOMS: atom_id res chain seq x y z
N MET A 1 -24.58 3.74 4.44
CA MET A 1 -23.47 2.84 4.82
C MET A 1 -22.61 2.39 3.63
N GLY A 2 -23.17 2.15 2.43
CA GLY A 2 -22.39 1.66 1.28
C GLY A 2 -21.29 2.60 0.75
N PHE A 3 -21.52 3.91 0.69
CA PHE A 3 -20.55 4.85 0.10
C PHE A 3 -19.26 5.00 0.94
N VAL A 4 -19.39 5.14 2.26
CA VAL A 4 -18.23 5.27 3.17
C VAL A 4 -17.38 3.99 3.15
N SER A 5 -18.03 2.83 3.12
CA SER A 5 -17.34 1.54 2.98
C SER A 5 -16.56 1.45 1.67
N ASN A 6 -17.18 1.86 0.55
CA ASN A 6 -16.51 1.84 -0.75
C ASN A 6 -15.27 2.75 -0.80
N VAL A 7 -15.38 3.96 -0.24
CA VAL A 7 -14.24 4.91 -0.19
C VAL A 7 -13.10 4.34 0.66
N LEU A 8 -13.39 3.73 1.80
CA LEU A 8 -12.38 3.09 2.64
C LEU A 8 -11.71 1.92 1.95
N VAL A 9 -12.50 1.03 1.34
CA VAL A 9 -11.98 -0.14 0.61
C VAL A 9 -11.10 0.29 -0.56
N GLN A 10 -11.54 1.27 -1.35
CA GLN A 10 -10.74 1.81 -2.45
C GLN A 10 -9.45 2.47 -1.96
N GLY A 11 -9.50 3.20 -0.83
CA GLY A 11 -8.31 3.77 -0.21
C GLY A 11 -7.30 2.70 0.18
N ILE A 12 -7.75 1.64 0.86
CA ILE A 12 -6.89 0.51 1.26
C ILE A 12 -6.28 -0.18 0.04
N ILE A 13 -7.09 -0.51 -0.97
CA ILE A 13 -6.60 -1.15 -2.21
C ILE A 13 -5.55 -0.26 -2.89
N SER A 14 -5.80 1.05 -2.96
CA SER A 14 -4.86 2.00 -3.55
C SER A 14 -3.52 2.01 -2.81
N PHE A 15 -3.55 2.02 -1.48
CA PHE A 15 -2.32 1.95 -0.67
C PHE A 15 -1.55 0.65 -0.88
N VAL A 16 -2.25 -0.48 -0.99
CA VAL A 16 -1.62 -1.77 -1.29
C VAL A 16 -0.95 -1.74 -2.67
N ILE A 17 -1.63 -1.23 -3.69
CA ILE A 17 -1.08 -1.13 -5.06
C ILE A 17 0.14 -0.21 -5.07
N ILE A 18 0.04 0.99 -4.50
CA ILE A 18 1.14 1.96 -4.47
C ILE A 18 2.35 1.40 -3.70
N GLY A 19 2.11 0.79 -2.53
CA GLY A 19 3.17 0.16 -1.74
C GLY A 19 3.86 -0.99 -2.49
N SER A 20 3.08 -1.83 -3.19
CA SER A 20 3.62 -2.91 -4.03
C SER A 20 4.50 -2.36 -5.16
N LEU A 21 4.03 -1.32 -5.86
CA LEU A 21 4.77 -0.68 -6.95
C LEU A 21 6.06 -0.01 -6.46
N LYS A 22 6.02 0.64 -5.29
CA LYS A 22 7.20 1.24 -4.67
C LYS A 22 8.22 0.16 -4.31
N ARG A 23 7.79 -0.94 -3.69
CA ARG A 23 8.65 -2.08 -3.32
C ARG A 23 9.31 -2.72 -4.55
N ALA A 24 8.56 -2.86 -5.64
CA ALA A 24 9.07 -3.39 -6.90
C ALA A 24 10.03 -2.43 -7.63
N GLY A 25 10.24 -1.21 -7.12
CA GLY A 25 11.09 -0.19 -7.73
C GLY A 25 10.47 0.48 -8.97
N VAL A 26 9.17 0.27 -9.22
CA VAL A 26 8.46 0.82 -10.38
C VAL A 26 8.14 2.30 -10.19
N VAL A 27 7.83 2.72 -8.96
CA VAL A 27 7.52 4.11 -8.62
C VAL A 27 8.35 4.61 -7.45
N ARG A 28 8.64 5.91 -7.45
CA ARG A 28 9.22 6.61 -6.30
C ARG A 28 8.13 7.43 -5.63
N VAL A 29 7.96 7.24 -4.33
CA VAL A 29 6.97 7.96 -3.53
C VAL A 29 7.65 9.11 -2.81
N GLU A 30 7.11 10.32 -2.95
CA GLU A 30 7.65 11.56 -2.35
C GLU A 30 6.63 12.19 -1.38
N PRO A 31 6.54 11.71 -0.13
CA PRO A 31 5.54 12.21 0.84
C PRO A 31 5.69 13.70 1.17
N ARG A 32 6.88 14.27 0.94
CA ARG A 32 7.18 15.68 1.16
C ARG A 32 6.32 16.63 0.32
N ALA A 33 5.78 16.15 -0.81
CA ALA A 33 4.84 16.92 -1.63
C ALA A 33 3.47 17.10 -0.95
N ILE A 34 3.17 16.34 0.10
CA ILE A 34 1.92 16.48 0.87
C ILE A 34 2.15 17.55 1.94
N GLU A 35 1.56 18.73 1.76
CA GLU A 35 1.72 19.88 2.66
C GLU A 35 1.17 19.61 4.07
N ASN A 36 0.04 18.89 4.15
CA ASN A 36 -0.60 18.56 5.42
C ASN A 36 0.16 17.42 6.14
N PRO A 37 0.68 17.65 7.37
CA PRO A 37 1.49 16.66 8.08
C PRO A 37 0.68 15.42 8.52
N GLY A 38 -0.60 15.58 8.83
CA GLY A 38 -1.46 14.44 9.19
C GLY A 38 -1.70 13.52 7.99
N LEU A 39 -2.04 14.10 6.85
CA LEU A 39 -2.22 13.34 5.60
C LEU A 39 -0.91 12.71 5.13
N ARG A 40 0.23 13.39 5.33
CA ARG A 40 1.55 12.83 5.05
C ARG A 40 1.80 11.57 5.84
N THR A 41 1.59 11.60 7.15
CA THR A 41 1.76 10.43 8.02
C THR A 41 0.83 9.28 7.63
N VAL A 42 -0.45 9.57 7.36
CA VAL A 42 -1.42 8.55 6.92
C VAL A 42 -0.98 7.92 5.60
N PHE A 43 -0.50 8.74 4.67
CA PHE A 43 -0.02 8.27 3.38
C PHE A 43 1.25 7.42 3.51
N GLU A 44 2.24 7.85 4.31
CA GLU A 44 3.45 7.08 4.59
C GLU A 44 3.13 5.72 5.24
N GLN A 45 2.24 5.71 6.22
CA GLN A 45 1.77 4.49 6.88
C GLN A 45 1.02 3.58 5.91
N GLY A 46 0.13 4.13 5.08
CA GLY A 46 -0.61 3.38 4.08
C GLY A 46 0.29 2.72 3.05
N VAL A 47 1.28 3.46 2.54
CA VAL A 47 2.28 2.90 1.61
C VAL A 47 3.12 1.82 2.28
N SER A 48 3.57 2.03 3.52
CA SER A 48 4.33 1.02 4.29
C SER A 48 3.50 -0.24 4.58
N PHE A 49 2.20 -0.09 4.82
CA PHE A 49 1.28 -1.20 4.94
C PHE A 49 1.21 -1.99 3.63
N GLY A 50 1.08 -1.30 2.49
CA GLY A 50 1.07 -1.93 1.17
C GLY A 50 2.34 -2.73 0.85
N GLU A 51 3.52 -2.21 1.20
CA GLU A 51 4.79 -2.94 1.07
C GLU A 51 4.81 -4.24 1.90
N SER A 52 4.24 -4.20 3.10
CA SER A 52 4.18 -5.34 4.01
C SER A 52 3.24 -6.42 3.48
N VAL A 53 2.09 -6.01 2.93
CA VAL A 53 1.14 -6.92 2.27
C VAL A 53 1.78 -7.57 1.05
N ALA A 54 2.50 -6.80 0.23
CA ALA A 54 3.21 -7.33 -0.94
C ALA A 54 4.26 -8.39 -0.53
N LEU A 55 5.08 -8.09 0.49
CA LEU A 55 6.07 -9.03 1.03
C LEU A 55 5.40 -10.33 1.53
N ALA A 56 4.26 -10.22 2.23
CA ALA A 56 3.53 -11.39 2.71
C ALA A 56 2.98 -12.22 1.54
N GLY A 57 2.41 -11.57 0.52
CA GLY A 57 1.93 -12.23 -0.70
C GLY A 57 3.03 -12.96 -1.46
N GLU A 58 4.21 -12.33 -1.61
CA GLU A 58 5.40 -12.94 -2.21
C GLU A 58 5.83 -14.22 -1.46
N ARG A 59 5.83 -14.18 -0.11
CA ARG A 59 6.17 -15.34 0.73
C ARG A 59 5.19 -16.48 0.53
N ILE A 60 3.89 -16.19 0.56
CA ILE A 60 2.83 -17.19 0.35
C ILE A 60 3.02 -17.86 -1.01
N VAL A 61 3.16 -17.08 -2.08
CA VAL A 61 3.36 -17.64 -3.44
C VAL A 61 4.65 -18.45 -3.52
N SER A 62 5.73 -18.02 -2.85
CA SER A 62 6.97 -18.79 -2.80
C SER A 62 6.84 -20.11 -2.04
N GLU A 63 6.01 -20.19 -1.00
CA GLU A 63 5.74 -21.43 -0.27
C GLU A 63 4.93 -22.40 -1.14
N PHE A 64 3.90 -21.90 -1.81
CA PHE A 64 3.10 -22.71 -2.73
C PHE A 64 3.89 -23.22 -3.95
N LYS A 65 4.84 -22.44 -4.47
CA LYS A 65 5.69 -22.88 -5.59
C LYS A 65 6.72 -23.97 -5.20
N LYS A 66 6.98 -24.16 -3.91
CA LYS A 66 7.91 -25.18 -3.41
C LYS A 66 7.24 -26.51 -3.04
N ALA A 67 5.91 -26.53 -2.93
CA ALA A 67 5.09 -27.72 -2.69
C ALA A 67 4.74 -28.42 -4.01
#